data_AF-A0A0F9G6G6-F1
#
_entry.id   AF-A0A0F9G6G6-F1
#
_cell.length_a   1.000
_cell.length_b   1.000
_cell.length_c   1.000
_cell.angle_alpha   90.00
_cell.angle_beta   90.00
_cell.angle_gamma   90.00
#
_symmetry.space_group_name_H-M   'P 1'
#
loop_
_entity.id
_entity.type
_entity.pdbx_description
1 polymer ?
#
loop_
_entity_poly.entity_id
_entity_poly.type
_entity_poly.pdbx_seq_one_letter_code
_entity_poly.pdbx_strand_id
1 'polypeptide(L)'
;MKVIDVVWFTSQYGNSGIALVEDKLTKKRKLLAGSVSGLNQEMDEKILIDWGSKVSIPMLQALIDKVPKKESTKKKKVKAE
;
A
#
# COMPACT_ATOMS: atom_id res chain seq x y z
N MET A 1 -18.03 -2.79 1.66
CA MET A 1 -16.70 -2.57 2.29
C MET A 1 -16.56 -1.09 2.63
N LYS A 2 -15.77 -0.72 3.64
CA LYS A 2 -15.37 0.67 3.90
C LYS A 2 -13.86 0.76 3.69
N VAL A 3 -13.40 1.73 2.91
CA VAL A 3 -11.96 2.04 2.79
C VAL A 3 -11.51 2.78 4.05
N ILE A 4 -10.43 2.31 4.66
CA ILE A 4 -9.81 2.95 5.83
C ILE A 4 -8.68 3.85 5.35
N ASP A 5 -7.82 3.31 4.50
CA ASP A 5 -6.62 3.99 4.01
C ASP A 5 -6.17 3.36 2.68
N VAL A 6 -5.43 4.13 1.88
CA VAL A 6 -4.94 3.69 0.57
C VAL A 6 -3.54 4.22 0.32
N VAL A 7 -2.66 3.34 -0.15
CA VAL A 7 -1.36 3.71 -0.71
C VAL A 7 -1.45 3.67 -2.23
N TRP A 8 -1.14 4.79 -2.87
CA TRP A 8 -1.13 4.93 -4.32
C TRP A 8 0.28 4.81 -4.88
N PHE A 9 0.39 4.18 -6.04
CA PHE A 9 1.62 4.03 -6.81
C PHE A 9 1.37 4.52 -8.24
N THR A 10 2.10 5.55 -8.63
CA THR A 10 2.04 6.14 -9.96
C THR A 10 3.36 5.96 -10.67
N SER A 11 3.29 5.57 -11.94
CA SER A 11 4.45 5.49 -12.85
C SER A 11 4.05 5.89 -14.26
N GLN A 12 5.02 5.99 -15.16
CA GLN A 12 4.76 6.19 -16.59
C GLN A 12 3.93 5.05 -17.22
N TYR A 13 3.82 3.90 -16.55
CA TYR A 13 3.05 2.74 -16.99
C TYR A 13 1.63 2.67 -16.41
N GLY A 14 1.21 3.72 -15.69
CA GLY A 14 -0.13 3.84 -15.13
C GLY A 14 -0.15 3.92 -13.61
N ASN A 15 -1.36 3.81 -13.07
CA ASN A 15 -1.68 3.99 -11.65
C ASN A 15 -2.16 2.68 -11.03
N SER A 16 -1.74 2.44 -9.81
CA SER A 16 -2.19 1.31 -9.00
C SER A 16 -2.31 1.72 -7.55
N GLY A 17 -3.10 0.98 -6.77
CA GLY A 17 -3.29 1.24 -5.36
C GLY A 17 -3.39 -0.04 -4.54
N ILE A 18 -3.04 0.08 -3.26
CA ILE A 18 -3.31 -0.94 -2.24
C ILE A 18 -4.20 -0.28 -1.18
N ALA A 19 -5.44 -0.75 -1.07
CA ALA A 19 -6.42 -0.26 -0.11
C ALA A 19 -6.57 -1.19 1.08
N LEU A 20 -6.52 -0.64 2.29
CA LEU A 20 -6.99 -1.29 3.50
C LEU A 20 -8.50 -1.09 3.62
N VAL A 21 -9.23 -2.18 3.56
CA VAL A 21 -10.70 -2.17 3.64
C VAL A 21 -11.20 -2.95 4.84
N GLU A 22 -12.28 -2.49 5.43
CA GLU A 22 -13.01 -3.15 6.50
C GLU A 22 -14.40 -3.56 6.05
N ASP A 23 -14.76 -4.80 6.33
CA ASP A 23 -16.11 -5.28 6.14
C ASP A 23 -17.04 -4.68 7.20
N LYS A 24 -18.13 -4.04 6.76
CA LYS A 24 -19.04 -3.31 7.67
C LYS A 24 -19.73 -4.22 8.68
N LEU A 25 -20.00 -5.47 8.30
CA LEU A 25 -20.74 -6.45 9.10
C LEU A 25 -19.79 -7.25 10.00
N THR A 26 -18.74 -7.83 9.41
CA THR A 26 -17.84 -8.74 10.13
C THR A 26 -16.69 -8.03 10.84
N LYS A 27 -16.49 -6.74 10.59
CA LYS A 27 -15.34 -5.94 11.06
C LYS A 27 -13.97 -6.49 10.67
N LYS A 28 -13.93 -7.47 9.75
CA LYS A 28 -12.68 -8.06 9.27
C LYS A 28 -12.02 -7.11 8.28
N ARG A 29 -10.71 -6.91 8.46
CA ARG A 29 -9.88 -6.10 7.57
C ARG A 29 -9.19 -6.95 6.51
N LYS A 30 -9.07 -6.40 5.30
CA LYS A 30 -8.41 -7.03 4.15
C LYS A 30 -7.65 -5.96 3.38
N LEU A 31 -6.59 -6.37 2.69
CA LEU A 31 -5.89 -5.54 1.73
C LEU A 31 -6.36 -5.93 0.32
N LEU A 32 -6.71 -4.93 -0.49
CA LEU A 32 -7.06 -5.09 -1.90
C LEU A 32 -6.07 -4.29 -2.73
N ALA A 33 -5.59 -4.85 -3.83
CA ALA A 33 -4.68 -4.16 -4.75
C ALA A 33 -5.19 -4.25 -6.19
N GLY A 34 -4.94 -3.21 -6.98
CA GLY A 34 -5.36 -3.19 -8.37
C GLY A 34 -4.86 -1.96 -9.13
N SER A 35 -5.02 -2.01 -10.45
CA SER A 35 -4.79 -0.88 -11.33
C SER A 35 -6.01 0.02 -11.37
N VAL A 36 -5.78 1.33 -11.43
CA VAL A 36 -6.83 2.36 -11.38
C VAL A 36 -6.55 3.47 -12.38
N SER A 37 -7.51 4.38 -12.56
CA SER A 37 -7.35 5.50 -13.49
C SER A 37 -6.36 6.55 -12.95
N GLY A 38 -6.37 6.79 -11.64
CA GLY A 38 -5.62 7.87 -10.98
C GLY A 38 -6.24 9.25 -11.18
N LEU A 39 -7.46 9.35 -11.71
CA LEU A 39 -8.13 10.62 -12.03
C LEU A 39 -9.06 11.09 -10.90
N ASN A 40 -9.63 10.16 -10.13
CA ASN A 40 -10.58 10.46 -9.07
C ASN A 40 -10.48 9.39 -7.97
N GLN A 41 -10.11 9.84 -6.77
CA GLN A 41 -9.86 8.96 -5.64
C GLN A 41 -11.09 8.11 -5.26
N GLU A 42 -12.29 8.68 -5.21
CA GLU A 42 -13.50 7.95 -4.82
C GLU A 42 -13.84 6.84 -5.82
N MET A 43 -13.70 7.13 -7.12
CA MET A 43 -13.90 6.13 -8.17
C MET A 43 -12.83 5.05 -8.13
N ASP A 44 -11.57 5.43 -7.94
CA ASP A 44 -10.45 4.50 -7.88
C ASP A 44 -10.55 3.58 -6.65
N GLU A 45 -10.96 4.12 -5.49
CA GLU A 45 -11.29 3.35 -4.29
C GLU A 45 -12.41 2.33 -4.54
N LYS A 46 -13.46 2.73 -5.27
CA LYS A 46 -14.55 1.83 -5.65
C LYS A 46 -14.06 0.72 -6.58
N ILE A 47 -13.19 1.05 -7.55
CA ILE A 47 -12.57 0.05 -8.43
C ILE A 47 -11.78 -0.97 -7.61
N LEU A 48 -11.00 -0.53 -6.62
CA LEU A 48 -10.28 -1.45 -5.74
C LEU A 48 -11.21 -2.34 -4.91
N ILE A 49 -12.35 -1.84 -4.45
CA ILE A 49 -13.34 -2.65 -3.72
C ILE A 49 -14.00 -3.69 -4.63
N ASP A 50 -14.37 -3.30 -5.85
CA ASP A 50 -15.16 -4.14 -6.75
C ASP A 50 -14.31 -5.14 -7.53
N TRP A 51 -13.10 -4.74 -7.92
CA TRP A 51 -12.22 -5.49 -8.84
C TRP A 51 -10.82 -5.76 -8.28
N GLY A 52 -10.47 -5.21 -7.11
CA GLY A 52 -9.16 -5.39 -6.51
C GLY A 52 -8.91 -6.84 -6.09
N SER A 53 -7.68 -7.28 -6.30
CA SER A 53 -7.21 -8.59 -5.85
C SER A 53 -6.82 -8.55 -4.38
N LYS A 54 -7.22 -9.58 -3.63
CA LYS A 54 -6.84 -9.70 -2.21
C LYS A 54 -5.33 -9.90 -2.08
N VAL A 55 -4.70 -9.04 -1.29
CA VAL A 55 -3.27 -9.15 -1.00
C VAL A 55 -3.02 -10.08 0.19
N SER A 56 -2.02 -10.95 0.05
CA SER A 56 -1.55 -11.83 1.11
C SER A 56 -0.58 -11.09 2.03
N ILE A 57 -0.98 -10.88 3.29
CA ILE A 57 -0.14 -10.23 4.31
C ILE A 57 1.17 -11.01 4.54
N PRO A 58 1.17 -12.36 4.69
CA PRO A 58 2.42 -13.11 4.82
C PRO A 58 3.37 -12.92 3.63
N MET A 59 2.83 -12.79 2.42
CA MET A 59 3.65 -12.55 1.22
C MET A 59 4.25 -11.14 1.21
N LEU A 60 3.48 -10.13 1.59
CA LEU A 60 4.00 -8.76 1.75
C LEU A 60 5.12 -8.71 2.79
N GLN A 61 4.93 -9.35 3.94
CA GLN A 61 5.96 -9.40 4.98
C GLN A 61 7.22 -10.09 4.47
N ALA A 62 7.08 -11.24 3.80
CA ALA A 62 8.22 -11.95 3.22
C ALA A 62 8.97 -11.14 2.14
N LEU A 63 8.27 -10.26 1.42
CA LEU A 63 8.91 -9.32 0.48
C LEU A 63 9.66 -8.23 1.23
N ILE A 64 9.04 -7.61 2.24
CA ILE A 64 9.67 -6.59 3.08
C ILE A 64 10.95 -7.13 3.73
N ASP A 65 10.91 -8.37 4.24
CA ASP A 65 12.05 -9.02 4.89
C ASP A 65 13.23 -9.27 3.94
N LYS A 66 12.97 -9.35 2.63
CA LYS A 66 13.99 -9.52 1.58
C LYS A 66 14.55 -8.19 1.06
N VAL A 67 13.90 -7.06 1.34
CA VAL A 67 14.43 -5.76 0.93
C VAL A 67 15.70 -5.49 1.76
N PRO A 68 16.86 -5.20 1.12
CA PRO A 68 18.07 -4.89 1.84
C PRO A 68 17.80 -3.74 2.80
N LYS A 69 18.00 -3.98 4.10
CA LYS A 69 17.96 -2.90 5.08
C LYS A 69 19.09 -1.96 4.73
N LYS A 70 18.76 -0.76 4.23
CA LYS A 70 19.75 0.32 4.15
C LYS A 70 20.37 0.43 5.54
N GLU A 71 21.67 0.20 5.66
CA GLU A 71 22.37 0.53 6.89
C GLU A 71 22.04 1.99 7.17
N SER A 72 21.33 2.23 8.28
CA SER A 72 21.09 3.58 8.76
C SER A 72 22.46 4.23 8.83
N THR A 73 22.71 5.25 8.03
CA THR A 73 23.89 6.09 8.14
C THR A 73 23.97 6.55 9.59
N LYS A 74 24.83 5.90 10.38
CA LYS A 74 25.21 6.38 11.70
C LYS A 74 25.65 7.82 11.47
N LYS A 75 24.88 8.78 12.01
CA LYS A 75 25.29 10.19 12.04
C LYS A 75 26.70 10.22 12.60
N LYS A 76 27.71 10.41 11.75
CA LYS A 76 29.06 10.77 12.18
C LYS A 76 28.87 12.07 12.95
N LYS A 77 28.97 12.01 14.28
CA LYS A 77 29.15 13.21 15.09
C LYS A 77 30.42 13.87 14.56
N VAL A 78 30.28 14.92 13.76
CA VAL A 78 31.38 15.81 13.45
C VAL A 78 31.71 16.49 14.78
N LYS A 79 32.85 16.12 15.39
CA LYS A 79 33.45 16.96 16.42
C LYS A 79 33.88 18.24 15.72
N ALA A 80 33.28 19.36 16.10
CA ALA A 80 33.86 20.66 15.83
C ALA A 80 35.10 20.78 16.72
N GLU A 81 36.27 20.95 16.11
CA GLU A 81 37.47 21.51 16.73
C GLU A 81 37.44 23.03 16.60
#